data_AF-A0A7J6M5N0-F1
#
_entry.id   AF-A0A7J6M5N0-F1
#
_cell.length_a   1.000
_cell.length_b   1.000
_cell.length_c   1.000
_cell.angle_alpha   90.00
_cell.angle_beta   90.00
_cell.angle_gamma   90.00
#
_symmetry.space_group_name_H-M   'P 1'
#
loop_
_entity.id
_entity.type
_entity.pdbx_description
1 polymer ?
#
loop_
_entity_poly.entity_id
_entity_poly.type
_entity_poly.pdbx_seq_one_letter_code
_entity_poly.pdbx_strand_id
1 'polypeptide(L)'
;MSSHSGNDGPIPTSSVAGFEVRKALLRKSASLGTLMKKTGGECANITGSLEGQLQQLRSEIRTDEAGLKDMRRHLAHLQKHRAKLQQEIDRCESFVASMSSEASLGGVMKKFDSMESFLEGEYHAARDKHRKGIELLKREFGYHPAYRKGLRPGREFTATYFTPKRDPMSKA
;
A
#
# COMPACT_ATOMS: atom_id res chain seq x y z
N MET A 1 -54.01 -120.17 20.99
CA MET A 1 -52.61 -120.10 20.49
C MET A 1 -52.71 -119.46 19.12
N SER A 2 -52.25 -118.25 18.81
CA SER A 2 -50.98 -117.64 19.17
C SER A 2 -51.16 -116.12 19.31
N SER A 3 -50.55 -115.58 20.36
CA SER A 3 -50.33 -114.17 20.66
C SER A 3 -49.37 -113.54 19.66
N HIS A 4 -49.62 -112.30 19.21
CA HIS A 4 -48.56 -111.40 18.76
C HIS A 4 -48.72 -110.03 19.43
N SER A 5 -47.74 -109.79 20.29
CA SER A 5 -47.48 -108.61 21.11
C SER A 5 -47.08 -107.40 20.25
N GLY A 6 -47.47 -106.22 20.71
CA GLY A 6 -47.08 -104.93 20.14
C GLY A 6 -45.57 -104.67 20.13
N ASN A 7 -45.18 -103.72 19.29
CA ASN A 7 -43.88 -103.05 19.35
C ASN A 7 -44.01 -101.65 18.74
N ASP A 8 -44.50 -100.68 19.51
CA ASP A 8 -44.37 -99.24 19.20
C ASP A 8 -42.96 -98.80 19.58
N GLY A 9 -42.05 -98.86 18.61
CA GLY A 9 -40.71 -98.26 18.69
C GLY A 9 -40.71 -96.82 18.16
N PRO A 10 -39.89 -95.91 18.73
CA PRO A 10 -39.94 -94.49 18.42
C PRO A 10 -39.44 -94.20 17.00
N ILE A 11 -40.15 -93.30 16.31
CA ILE A 11 -39.78 -92.77 15.00
C ILE A 11 -38.37 -92.14 15.10
N PRO A 12 -37.38 -92.53 14.27
CA PRO A 12 -36.06 -91.94 14.30
C PRO A 12 -36.08 -90.51 13.71
N THR A 13 -35.96 -89.49 14.56
CA THR A 13 -35.81 -88.09 14.17
C THR A 13 -34.39 -87.81 13.64
N SER A 14 -34.13 -88.08 12.36
CA SER A 14 -32.86 -87.75 11.69
C SER A 14 -32.73 -86.28 11.26
N SER A 15 -33.71 -85.42 11.58
CA SER A 15 -33.78 -84.03 11.11
C SER A 15 -32.99 -83.00 11.94
N VAL A 16 -32.50 -83.36 13.14
CA VAL A 16 -31.97 -82.35 14.09
C VAL A 16 -30.50 -82.01 13.81
N ALA A 17 -29.69 -82.97 13.36
CA ALA A 17 -28.26 -82.77 13.12
C ALA A 17 -27.95 -81.83 11.94
N GLY A 18 -28.74 -81.90 10.85
CA GLY A 18 -28.58 -81.01 9.69
C GLY A 18 -29.00 -79.56 9.95
N PHE A 19 -29.87 -79.32 10.94
CA PHE A 19 -30.38 -78.00 11.29
C PHE A 19 -29.38 -77.23 12.16
N GLU A 20 -28.72 -77.92 13.11
CA GLU A 20 -27.64 -77.37 13.94
C GLU A 20 -26.42 -76.96 13.10
N VAL A 21 -26.00 -77.80 12.14
CA VAL A 21 -24.87 -77.48 11.25
C VAL A 21 -25.19 -76.28 10.36
N ARG A 22 -26.41 -76.18 9.81
CA ARG A 22 -26.84 -74.99 9.03
C ARG A 22 -26.90 -73.73 9.89
N LYS A 23 -27.41 -73.81 11.14
CA LYS A 23 -27.39 -72.68 12.08
C LYS A 23 -25.97 -72.23 12.41
N ALA A 24 -25.05 -73.15 12.63
CA ALA A 24 -23.65 -72.83 12.89
C ALA A 24 -22.98 -72.16 11.68
N LEU A 25 -23.25 -72.64 10.46
CA LEU A 25 -22.73 -72.05 9.22
C LEU A 25 -23.32 -70.66 8.97
N LEU A 26 -24.63 -70.47 9.19
CA LEU A 26 -25.32 -69.19 9.08
C LEU A 26 -24.84 -68.18 10.13
N ARG A 27 -24.53 -68.61 11.36
CA ARG A 27 -23.92 -67.75 12.39
C ARG A 27 -22.50 -67.33 12.01
N LYS A 28 -21.71 -68.24 11.44
CA LYS A 28 -20.36 -67.94 10.93
C LYS A 28 -20.40 -67.00 9.72
N SER A 29 -21.34 -67.19 8.79
CA SER A 29 -21.51 -66.29 7.64
C SER A 29 -22.11 -64.93 8.03
N ALA A 30 -23.00 -64.88 9.01
CA ALA A 30 -23.48 -63.63 9.60
C ALA A 30 -22.37 -62.87 10.34
N SER A 31 -21.50 -63.60 11.06
CA SER A 31 -20.28 -63.07 11.67
C SER A 31 -19.31 -62.51 10.63
N LEU A 32 -19.07 -63.24 9.54
CA LEU A 32 -18.22 -62.79 8.43
C LEU A 32 -18.81 -61.57 7.72
N GLY A 33 -20.12 -61.56 7.44
CA GLY A 33 -20.80 -60.41 6.83
C GLY A 33 -20.77 -59.17 7.72
N THR A 34 -20.86 -59.33 9.04
CA THR A 34 -20.71 -58.22 10.00
C THR A 34 -19.29 -57.70 10.03
N LEU A 35 -18.28 -58.59 9.99
CA LEU A 35 -16.87 -58.20 9.90
C LEU A 35 -16.58 -57.48 8.59
N MET A 36 -17.02 -58.01 7.45
CA MET A 36 -16.85 -57.37 6.14
C MET A 36 -17.57 -56.02 6.05
N LYS A 37 -18.77 -55.88 6.65
CA LYS A 37 -19.46 -54.59 6.72
C LYS A 37 -18.68 -53.59 7.58
N LYS A 38 -18.10 -54.04 8.70
CA LYS A 38 -17.27 -53.18 9.56
C LYS A 38 -16.00 -52.75 8.86
N THR A 39 -15.24 -53.69 8.28
CA THR A 39 -14.03 -53.40 7.52
C THR A 39 -14.33 -52.55 6.28
N GLY A 40 -15.43 -52.82 5.57
CA GLY A 40 -15.88 -52.01 4.43
C GLY A 40 -16.25 -50.58 4.83
N GLY A 41 -16.92 -50.41 6.00
CA GLY A 41 -17.21 -49.09 6.56
C GLY A 41 -15.95 -48.35 7.01
N GLU A 42 -14.99 -49.03 7.63
CA GLU A 42 -13.69 -48.46 7.99
C GLU A 42 -12.92 -48.01 6.74
N CYS A 43 -12.87 -48.83 5.70
CA CYS A 43 -12.26 -48.46 4.42
C CYS A 43 -12.98 -47.26 3.77
N ALA A 44 -14.32 -47.25 3.75
CA ALA A 44 -15.08 -46.13 3.20
C ALA A 44 -14.84 -44.82 3.97
N ASN A 45 -14.73 -44.89 5.30
CA ASN A 45 -14.41 -43.72 6.13
C ASN A 45 -12.99 -43.22 5.85
N ILE A 46 -12.02 -44.11 5.70
CA ILE A 46 -10.64 -43.75 5.36
C ILE A 46 -10.60 -43.10 3.97
N THR A 47 -11.25 -43.70 2.96
CA THR A 47 -11.31 -43.13 1.61
C THR A 47 -11.98 -41.77 1.60
N GLY A 48 -13.12 -41.61 2.29
CA GLY A 48 -13.80 -40.32 2.40
C GLY A 48 -12.94 -39.25 3.12
N SER A 49 -12.20 -39.64 4.15
CA SER A 49 -11.25 -38.75 4.83
C SER A 49 -10.11 -38.34 3.91
N LEU A 50 -9.54 -39.26 3.14
CA LEU A 50 -8.45 -38.98 2.19
C LEU A 50 -8.94 -38.09 1.04
N GLU A 51 -10.14 -38.32 0.53
CA GLU A 51 -10.75 -37.44 -0.49
C GLU A 51 -10.97 -36.03 0.05
N GLY A 52 -11.46 -35.90 1.29
CA GLY A 52 -11.60 -34.61 1.96
C GLY A 52 -10.26 -33.89 2.11
N GLN A 53 -9.21 -34.59 2.56
CA GLN A 53 -7.86 -34.03 2.67
C GLN A 53 -7.28 -33.63 1.31
N LEU A 54 -7.52 -34.41 0.25
CA LEU A 54 -7.10 -34.06 -1.11
C LEU A 54 -7.81 -32.81 -1.63
N GLN A 55 -9.10 -32.65 -1.35
CA GLN A 55 -9.83 -31.44 -1.72
C GLN A 55 -9.31 -30.22 -0.95
N GLN A 56 -9.05 -30.37 0.34
CA GLN A 56 -8.47 -29.31 1.16
C GLN A 56 -7.08 -28.90 0.64
N LEU A 57 -6.17 -29.85 0.43
CA LEU A 57 -4.84 -29.58 -0.13
C LEU A 57 -4.92 -28.90 -1.50
N ARG A 58 -5.86 -29.31 -2.36
CA ARG A 58 -6.08 -28.63 -3.65
C ARG A 58 -6.55 -27.19 -3.48
N SER A 59 -7.38 -26.92 -2.47
CA SER A 59 -7.81 -25.56 -2.17
C SER A 59 -6.66 -24.69 -1.64
N GLU A 60 -5.84 -25.25 -0.76
CA GLU A 60 -4.65 -24.59 -0.19
C GLU A 60 -3.63 -24.26 -1.29
N ILE A 61 -3.34 -25.20 -2.20
CA ILE A 61 -2.46 -24.96 -3.35
C ILE A 61 -2.97 -23.79 -4.21
N ARG A 62 -4.29 -23.74 -4.48
CA ARG A 62 -4.86 -22.63 -5.26
C ARG A 62 -4.72 -21.29 -4.54
N THR A 63 -4.91 -21.25 -3.23
CA THR A 63 -4.73 -20.02 -2.46
C THR A 63 -3.27 -19.60 -2.43
N ASP A 64 -2.34 -20.54 -2.34
CA ASP A 64 -0.90 -20.27 -2.35
C ASP A 64 -0.43 -19.77 -3.71
N GLU A 65 -0.92 -20.35 -4.81
CA GLU A 65 -0.65 -19.88 -6.17
C GLU A 65 -1.14 -18.44 -6.39
N ALA A 66 -2.34 -18.12 -5.89
CA ALA A 66 -2.86 -16.76 -5.90
C ALA A 66 -2.00 -15.82 -5.06
N GLY A 67 -1.60 -16.24 -3.86
CA GLY A 67 -0.72 -15.49 -2.97
C GLY A 67 0.65 -15.20 -3.61
N LEU A 68 1.25 -16.19 -4.27
CA LEU A 68 2.51 -16.03 -5.02
C LEU A 68 2.38 -15.01 -6.15
N LYS A 69 1.26 -15.01 -6.87
CA LYS A 69 1.00 -14.04 -7.94
C LYS A 69 0.90 -12.62 -7.40
N ASP A 70 0.23 -12.43 -6.27
CA ASP A 70 0.10 -11.11 -5.66
C ASP A 70 1.42 -10.62 -5.04
N MET A 71 2.19 -11.50 -4.38
CA MET A 71 3.54 -11.16 -3.93
C MET A 71 4.45 -10.75 -5.09
N ARG A 72 4.40 -11.47 -6.24
CA ARG A 72 5.16 -11.08 -7.45
C ARG A 72 4.77 -9.70 -7.95
N ARG A 73 3.47 -9.36 -7.94
CA ARG A 73 2.99 -8.01 -8.31
C ARG A 73 3.54 -6.96 -7.35
N HIS A 74 3.46 -7.20 -6.04
CA HIS A 74 4.00 -6.28 -5.04
C HIS A 74 5.51 -6.08 -5.18
N LEU A 75 6.28 -7.15 -5.41
CA LEU A 75 7.72 -7.06 -5.67
C LEU A 75 8.01 -6.22 -6.93
N ALA A 76 7.26 -6.42 -8.02
CA ALA A 76 7.42 -5.61 -9.22
C ALA A 76 7.11 -4.12 -8.97
N HIS A 77 6.09 -3.83 -8.16
CA HIS A 77 5.80 -2.45 -7.73
C HIS A 77 6.95 -1.87 -6.89
N LEU A 78 7.43 -2.59 -5.88
CA LEU A 78 8.52 -2.14 -5.03
C LEU A 78 9.81 -1.90 -5.81
N GLN A 79 10.13 -2.73 -6.79
CA GLN A 79 11.27 -2.52 -7.68
C GLN A 79 11.15 -1.23 -8.50
N LYS A 80 9.95 -0.95 -9.03
CA LYS A 80 9.69 0.33 -9.73
C LYS A 80 9.83 1.53 -8.80
N HIS A 81 9.30 1.43 -7.58
CA HIS A 81 9.43 2.50 -6.58
C HIS A 81 10.89 2.73 -6.17
N ARG A 82 11.66 1.66 -5.96
CA ARG A 82 13.09 1.74 -5.69
C ARG A 82 13.84 2.44 -6.82
N ALA A 83 13.57 2.07 -8.07
CA ALA A 83 14.22 2.70 -9.23
C ALA A 83 13.88 4.19 -9.33
N LYS A 84 12.62 4.56 -9.08
CA LYS A 84 12.19 5.96 -9.05
C LYS A 84 12.89 6.76 -7.95
N LEU A 85 12.94 6.21 -6.73
CA LEU A 85 13.62 6.86 -5.61
C LEU A 85 15.11 7.02 -5.87
N GLN A 86 15.76 6.02 -6.47
CA GLN A 86 17.16 6.14 -6.87
C GLN A 86 17.36 7.28 -7.86
N GLN A 87 16.51 7.39 -8.88
CA GLN A 87 16.57 8.50 -9.83
C GLN A 87 16.37 9.87 -9.16
N GLU A 88 15.48 9.97 -8.17
CA GLU A 88 15.28 11.20 -7.39
C GLU A 88 16.51 11.54 -6.53
N ILE A 89 17.15 10.54 -5.92
CA ILE A 89 18.42 10.71 -5.19
C ILE A 89 19.51 11.21 -6.13
N ASP A 90 19.74 10.54 -7.27
CA ASP A 90 20.77 10.93 -8.24
C ASP A 90 20.53 12.37 -8.76
N ARG A 91 19.26 12.76 -8.93
CA ARG A 91 18.88 14.14 -9.29
C ARG A 91 19.19 15.13 -8.17
N CYS A 92 18.93 14.78 -6.92
CA CYS A 92 19.23 15.64 -5.78
C CYS A 92 20.75 15.76 -5.59
N GLU A 93 21.49 14.67 -5.71
CA GLU A 93 22.95 14.67 -5.61
C GLU A 93 23.60 15.51 -6.71
N SER A 94 23.15 15.36 -7.96
CA SER A 94 23.65 16.21 -9.06
C SER A 94 23.30 17.68 -8.87
N PHE A 95 22.11 17.99 -8.34
CA PHE A 95 21.73 19.37 -7.98
C PHE A 95 22.64 19.93 -6.87
N VAL A 96 22.83 19.18 -5.78
CA VAL A 96 23.73 19.58 -4.69
C VAL A 96 25.15 19.76 -5.19
N ALA A 97 25.66 18.86 -6.03
CA ALA A 97 26.99 18.97 -6.64
C ALA A 97 27.13 20.24 -7.50
N SER A 98 26.09 20.61 -8.25
CA SER A 98 26.09 21.85 -9.04
C SER A 98 26.09 23.11 -8.16
N MET A 99 25.41 23.06 -7.01
CA MET A 99 25.38 24.15 -6.03
C MET A 99 26.63 24.23 -5.16
N SER A 100 27.26 23.10 -4.86
CA SER A 100 28.49 23.04 -4.05
C SER A 100 29.72 23.54 -4.80
N SER A 101 29.63 23.73 -6.13
CA SER A 101 30.64 24.50 -6.84
C SER A 101 30.63 25.93 -6.28
N GLU A 102 31.68 26.27 -5.54
CA GLU A 102 31.88 27.58 -4.90
C GLU A 102 31.73 28.73 -5.92
N ALA A 103 32.05 28.46 -7.18
CA ALA A 103 31.84 29.38 -8.30
C ALA A 103 30.35 29.68 -8.62
N SER A 104 29.46 28.69 -8.51
CA SER A 104 28.03 28.86 -8.78
C SER A 104 27.34 29.58 -7.62
N LEU A 105 27.51 29.09 -6.39
CA LEU A 105 26.90 29.70 -5.21
C LEU A 105 27.51 31.08 -4.92
N GLY A 106 28.83 31.21 -4.98
CA GLY A 106 29.51 32.49 -4.83
C GLY A 106 29.14 33.48 -5.94
N GLY A 107 28.91 33.01 -7.16
CA GLY A 107 28.40 33.84 -8.26
C GLY A 107 26.97 34.34 -8.02
N VAL A 108 26.11 33.50 -7.46
CA VAL A 108 24.74 33.87 -7.09
C VAL A 108 24.72 34.84 -5.92
N MET A 109 25.48 34.58 -4.84
CA MET A 109 25.59 35.47 -3.69
C MET A 109 26.11 36.85 -4.11
N LYS A 110 27.17 36.91 -4.92
CA LYS A 110 27.67 38.19 -5.47
C LYS A 110 26.62 38.97 -6.26
N LYS A 111 25.77 38.27 -7.03
CA LYS A 111 24.67 38.92 -7.76
C LYS A 111 23.62 39.47 -6.80
N PHE A 112 23.28 38.74 -5.73
CA PHE A 112 22.37 39.23 -4.70
C PHE A 112 22.93 40.45 -3.97
N ASP A 113 24.18 40.40 -3.51
CA ASP A 113 24.85 41.53 -2.86
C ASP A 113 24.90 42.77 -3.77
N SER A 114 25.19 42.57 -5.06
CA SER A 114 25.18 43.66 -6.06
C SER A 114 23.79 44.25 -6.30
N MET A 115 22.75 43.42 -6.22
CA MET A 115 21.38 43.86 -6.40
C MET A 115 20.87 44.61 -5.17
N GLU A 116 21.24 44.17 -3.97
CA GLU A 116 20.92 44.86 -2.72
C GLU A 116 21.56 46.25 -2.69
N SER A 117 22.86 46.34 -2.98
CA SER A 117 23.57 47.62 -3.05
C SER A 117 23.05 48.55 -4.16
N PHE A 118 22.64 48.00 -5.32
CA PHE A 118 21.95 48.77 -6.36
C PHE A 118 20.60 49.33 -5.87
N LEU A 119 19.78 48.49 -5.23
CA LEU A 119 18.47 48.91 -4.71
C LEU A 119 18.60 49.97 -3.63
N GLU A 120 19.58 49.84 -2.75
CA GLU A 120 19.89 50.83 -1.72
C GLU A 120 20.27 52.18 -2.37
N GLY A 121 21.17 52.16 -3.36
CA GLY A 121 21.59 53.36 -4.10
C GLY A 121 20.44 54.07 -4.83
N GLU A 122 19.63 53.32 -5.59
CA GLU A 122 18.48 53.89 -6.30
C GLU A 122 17.41 54.42 -5.33
N TYR A 123 17.20 53.73 -4.20
CA TYR A 123 16.27 54.20 -3.17
C TYR A 123 16.73 55.51 -2.54
N HIS A 124 18.03 55.65 -2.24
CA HIS A 124 18.61 56.91 -1.77
C HIS A 124 18.46 58.03 -2.81
N ALA A 125 18.77 57.75 -4.09
CA ALA A 125 18.62 58.71 -5.17
C ALA A 125 17.15 59.15 -5.35
N ALA A 126 16.19 58.23 -5.24
CA ALA A 126 14.77 58.52 -5.28
C ALA A 126 14.33 59.41 -4.10
N ARG A 127 14.83 59.13 -2.88
CA ARG A 127 14.57 59.97 -1.69
C ARG A 127 15.11 61.38 -1.87
N ASP A 128 16.30 61.54 -2.44
CA ASP A 128 16.92 62.86 -2.65
C ASP A 128 16.20 63.65 -3.73
N LYS A 129 15.82 63.02 -4.86
CA LYS A 129 14.98 63.65 -5.89
C LYS A 129 13.62 64.07 -5.33
N HIS A 130 13.03 63.24 -4.47
CA HIS A 130 11.78 63.57 -3.79
C HIS A 130 11.94 64.77 -2.85
N ARG A 131 13.02 64.83 -2.07
CA ARG A 131 13.35 65.98 -1.21
C ARG A 131 13.47 67.26 -2.03
N LYS A 132 14.26 67.24 -3.11
CA LYS A 132 14.44 68.38 -4.03
C LYS A 132 13.11 68.81 -4.67
N GLY A 133 12.26 67.86 -5.06
CA GLY A 133 10.93 68.14 -5.58
C GLY A 133 10.03 68.86 -4.56
N ILE A 134 10.06 68.45 -3.29
CA ILE A 134 9.32 69.13 -2.21
C ILE A 134 9.87 70.55 -1.98
N GLU A 135 11.19 70.74 -2.01
CA GLU A 135 11.80 72.07 -1.86
C GLU A 135 11.42 73.02 -3.01
N LEU A 136 11.41 72.54 -4.24
CA LEU A 136 10.95 73.31 -5.41
C LEU A 136 9.48 73.72 -5.26
N LEU A 137 8.62 72.79 -4.84
CA LEU A 137 7.21 73.07 -4.59
C LEU A 137 7.02 74.13 -3.50
N LYS A 138 7.82 74.08 -2.43
CA LYS A 138 7.80 75.11 -1.36
C LYS A 138 8.18 76.48 -1.92
N ARG A 139 9.22 76.55 -2.75
CA ARG A 139 9.78 77.81 -3.25
C ARG A 139 8.90 78.48 -4.31
N GLU A 140 8.49 77.73 -5.33
CA GLU A 140 7.80 78.30 -6.51
C GLU A 140 6.27 78.38 -6.33
N PHE A 141 5.68 77.45 -5.58
CA PHE A 141 4.23 77.29 -5.48
C PHE A 141 3.68 77.52 -4.07
N GLY A 142 4.52 77.93 -3.11
CA GLY A 142 4.11 78.13 -1.71
C GLY A 142 3.59 76.85 -1.04
N TYR A 143 4.05 75.69 -1.50
CA TYR A 143 3.55 74.40 -1.01
C TYR A 143 3.87 74.20 0.48
N HIS A 144 2.82 74.00 1.30
CA HIS A 144 2.99 73.65 2.71
C HIS A 144 3.04 72.13 2.90
N PRO A 145 4.07 71.56 3.56
CA PRO A 145 4.23 70.10 3.71
C PRO A 145 3.08 69.41 4.45
N ALA A 146 2.24 70.15 5.19
CA ALA A 146 1.00 69.63 5.79
C ALA A 146 -0.04 69.18 4.75
N TYR A 147 0.04 69.66 3.51
CA TYR A 147 -0.83 69.23 2.40
C TYR A 147 -0.34 67.94 1.72
N ARG A 148 0.73 67.33 2.21
CA ARG A 148 1.15 66.00 1.73
C ARG A 148 0.07 64.98 2.11
N LYS A 149 -0.54 64.37 1.09
CA LYS A 149 -1.45 63.23 1.27
C LYS A 149 -0.74 62.13 2.07
N GLY A 150 -1.44 61.59 3.07
CA GLY A 150 -0.92 60.55 3.95
C GLY A 150 -0.30 60.97 5.29
N LEU A 151 -0.38 62.24 5.69
CA LEU A 151 0.08 62.67 7.03
C LEU A 151 -0.83 62.22 8.19
N ARG A 152 -2.03 61.70 7.91
CA ARG A 152 -2.91 61.17 8.96
C ARG A 152 -2.43 59.76 9.36
N PRO A 153 -2.12 59.50 10.64
CA PRO A 153 -1.73 58.17 11.08
C PRO A 153 -2.87 57.19 10.77
N GLY A 154 -2.59 56.23 9.89
CA GLY A 154 -3.45 55.06 9.66
C GLY A 154 -4.45 55.09 8.49
N ARG A 155 -4.46 56.08 7.58
CA ARG A 155 -5.44 56.04 6.46
C ARG A 155 -4.93 56.09 5.03
N GLU A 156 -3.79 56.69 4.72
CA GLU A 156 -3.39 56.83 3.30
C GLU A 156 -1.87 56.76 3.12
N PHE A 157 -1.36 55.60 2.71
CA PHE A 157 0.00 55.50 2.16
C PHE A 157 -0.07 55.86 0.66
N THR A 158 0.07 57.14 0.33
CA THR A 158 0.09 57.61 -1.07
C THR A 158 1.52 57.86 -1.55
N ALA A 159 2.38 56.85 -1.47
CA ALA A 159 3.64 56.85 -2.21
C ALA A 159 3.47 55.91 -3.41
N THR A 160 3.77 56.41 -4.61
CA THR A 160 3.98 55.54 -5.77
C THR A 160 5.11 54.57 -5.44
N TYR A 161 4.84 53.27 -5.51
CA TYR A 161 5.85 52.25 -5.25
C TYR A 161 7.05 52.46 -6.17
N PHE A 162 8.25 52.51 -5.58
CA PHE A 162 9.47 52.46 -6.35
C PHE A 162 9.50 51.11 -7.05
N THR A 163 9.40 51.13 -8.38
CA THR A 163 9.49 49.94 -9.22
C THR A 163 10.85 50.01 -9.91
N PRO A 164 11.82 49.18 -9.50
CA PRO A 164 13.12 49.13 -10.16
C PRO A 164 12.93 48.80 -11.65
N LYS A 165 13.90 49.17 -12.48
CA LYS A 165 13.93 48.71 -13.87
C LYS A 165 13.96 47.17 -13.89
N ARG A 166 13.27 46.58 -14.87
CA ARG A 166 13.14 45.12 -15.05
C ARG A 166 14.49 44.40 -15.11
N ASP A 167 15.54 45.11 -15.52
CA ASP A 167 16.92 44.65 -15.47
C ASP A 167 17.81 45.70 -14.77
N PRO A 168 18.21 45.48 -13.51
CA PRO A 168 19.05 46.43 -12.77
C PRO A 168 20.52 46.40 -13.20
N MET A 169 20.95 45.40 -13.98
CA MET A 169 22.33 45.23 -14.44
C MET A 169 22.54 45.56 -15.92
N SER A 170 21.48 45.86 -16.66
CA SER A 170 21.57 46.38 -18.02
C SER A 170 22.09 47.82 -17.98
N LYS A 171 23.36 48.01 -18.36
CA LYS A 171 23.93 49.35 -18.58
C LYS A 171 23.11 50.06 -19.66
N ALA A 172 22.57 51.23 -19.31
CA ALA A 172 22.01 52.18 -20.28
C ALA A 172 23.12 52.75 -21.16
#